data_AF-A0A931XSJ4-F1
#
_entry.id   AF-A0A931XSJ4-F1
#
_cell.length_a   1.000
_cell.length_b   1.000
_cell.length_c   1.000
_cell.angle_alpha   90.00
_cell.angle_beta   90.00
_cell.angle_gamma   90.00
#
_symmetry.space_group_name_H-M   'P 1'
#
loop_
_entity.id
_entity.type
_entity.pdbx_description
1 polymer ?
#
loop_
_entity_poly.entity_id
_entity_poly.type
_entity_poly.pdbx_seq_one_letter_code
_entity_poly.pdbx_strand_id
1 'polypeptide(L)'
;MNPFDAVREKLEACFIFNSYASPEIRKMAGVCMLSQVWIEVPAWYLWLHDVPGAFMLEALHADLLVHEGVSYDSARFTLRWFPPLDSGLLSLFSVEERCLRSSVLFDSTGTPLYEQLTLIRGGYFECAHLELHFSRGDDTVIMLLSTSRGSTLPDETLMEEYCTALFQTLAGMYSLYAKRVPESCGRFRGGAGNAALQALVFFGGGQEKAGGFMRAYLGAECLEPFRHRPAVEGNWRRLALLGPEAMDSSGCGCCCGH
;
A
#
# COMPACT_ATOMS: atom_id res chain seq x y z
N MET A 1 -10.70 -6.30 20.72
CA MET A 1 -10.95 -6.16 19.27
C MET A 1 -10.13 -7.22 18.55
N ASN A 2 -10.69 -7.88 17.54
CA ASN A 2 -9.94 -8.80 16.68
C ASN A 2 -8.91 -7.97 15.87
N PRO A 3 -7.66 -8.44 15.68
CA PRO A 3 -6.65 -7.74 14.87
C PRO A 3 -7.13 -7.34 13.46
N PHE A 4 -7.94 -8.17 12.79
CA PHE A 4 -8.52 -7.82 11.48
C PHE A 4 -9.39 -6.57 11.57
N ASP A 5 -10.27 -6.50 12.57
CA ASP A 5 -11.17 -5.35 12.75
C ASP A 5 -10.37 -4.09 13.11
N ALA A 6 -9.36 -4.23 13.96
CA ALA A 6 -8.51 -3.11 14.37
C ALA A 6 -7.75 -2.50 13.19
N VAL A 7 -7.11 -3.34 12.36
CA VAL A 7 -6.39 -2.87 11.17
C VAL A 7 -7.37 -2.32 10.13
N ARG A 8 -8.49 -3.01 9.90
CA ARG A 8 -9.55 -2.56 8.99
C ARG A 8 -10.04 -1.17 9.38
N GLU A 9 -10.40 -0.94 10.64
CA GLU A 9 -10.91 0.34 11.10
C GLU A 9 -9.91 1.48 10.84
N LYS A 10 -8.61 1.25 11.08
CA LYS A 10 -7.56 2.23 10.79
C LYS A 10 -7.42 2.53 9.30
N LEU A 11 -7.47 1.50 8.45
CA LEU A 11 -7.41 1.68 6.99
C LEU A 11 -8.66 2.35 6.43
N GLU A 12 -9.86 1.91 6.85
CA GLU A 12 -11.12 2.51 6.42
C GLU A 12 -11.19 3.98 6.84
N ALA A 13 -10.83 4.33 8.07
CA ALA A 13 -10.78 5.71 8.51
C ALA A 13 -9.82 6.55 7.64
N CYS A 14 -8.63 6.02 7.34
CA CYS A 14 -7.67 6.64 6.44
C CYS A 14 -8.24 6.83 5.02
N PHE A 15 -8.87 5.80 4.46
CA PHE A 15 -9.37 5.81 3.08
C PHE A 15 -10.61 6.68 2.93
N ILE A 16 -11.51 6.65 3.91
CA ILE A 16 -12.66 7.56 3.99
C ILE A 16 -12.15 8.99 4.04
N PHE A 17 -11.20 9.30 4.93
CA PHE A 17 -10.60 10.63 4.99
C PHE A 17 -10.11 11.04 3.60
N ASN A 18 -9.19 10.28 3.00
CA ASN A 18 -8.63 10.61 1.69
C ASN A 18 -9.68 10.73 0.56
N SER A 19 -10.80 10.00 0.61
CA SER A 19 -11.87 10.07 -0.39
C SER A 19 -12.63 11.40 -0.40
N TYR A 20 -12.66 12.11 0.73
CA TYR A 20 -13.26 13.45 0.85
C TYR A 20 -12.25 14.59 0.60
N ALA A 21 -10.96 14.29 0.48
CA ALA A 21 -9.96 15.31 0.20
C ALA A 21 -10.18 15.93 -1.19
N SER A 22 -9.79 17.20 -1.36
CA SER A 22 -9.84 17.87 -2.66
C SER A 22 -9.03 17.10 -3.72
N PRO A 23 -9.36 17.23 -5.02
CA PRO A 23 -8.59 16.58 -6.09
C PRO A 23 -7.08 16.87 -6.04
N GLU A 24 -6.68 18.08 -5.67
CA GLU A 24 -5.28 18.48 -5.53
C GLU A 24 -4.57 17.73 -4.40
N ILE A 25 -5.27 17.51 -3.29
CA ILE A 25 -4.75 16.79 -2.12
C ILE A 25 -4.66 15.30 -2.43
N ARG A 26 -5.66 14.72 -3.08
CA ARG A 26 -5.62 13.33 -3.57
C ARG A 26 -4.47 13.11 -4.54
N LYS A 27 -4.28 14.06 -5.47
CA LYS A 27 -3.12 14.08 -6.38
C LYS A 27 -1.79 14.15 -5.63
N MET A 28 -1.69 14.98 -4.59
CA MET A 28 -0.49 15.05 -3.75
C MET A 28 -0.23 13.75 -2.98
N ALA A 29 -1.29 13.09 -2.49
CA ALA A 29 -1.22 11.77 -1.86
C ALA A 29 -0.89 10.65 -2.86
N GLY A 30 -1.07 10.88 -4.16
CA GLY A 30 -0.78 9.92 -5.23
C GLY A 30 -1.97 9.02 -5.61
N VAL A 31 -3.14 9.23 -5.00
CA VAL A 31 -4.33 8.41 -5.22
C VAL A 31 -5.34 9.13 -6.10
N CYS A 32 -5.82 8.45 -7.14
CA CYS A 32 -6.87 8.94 -8.03
C CYS A 32 -8.25 8.53 -7.50
N MET A 33 -8.40 7.24 -7.21
CA MET A 33 -9.67 6.63 -6.81
C MET A 33 -9.42 5.49 -5.83
N LEU A 34 -10.40 5.26 -4.96
CA LEU A 34 -10.43 4.20 -3.95
C LEU A 34 -11.82 3.57 -3.99
N SER A 35 -11.89 2.24 -3.95
CA SER A 35 -13.17 1.53 -3.86
C SER A 35 -13.05 0.38 -2.89
N GLN A 36 -14.02 0.24 -1.99
CA GLN A 36 -14.10 -0.91 -1.09
C GLN A 36 -14.64 -2.12 -1.85
N VAL A 37 -14.03 -3.29 -1.61
CA VAL A 37 -14.47 -4.56 -2.17
C VAL A 37 -15.19 -5.35 -1.08
N TRP A 38 -16.44 -5.70 -1.32
CA TRP A 38 -17.32 -6.36 -0.34
C TRP A 38 -17.17 -7.88 -0.37
N ILE A 39 -16.02 -8.38 0.06
CA ILE A 39 -15.75 -9.82 0.18
C ILE A 39 -15.61 -10.24 1.66
N GLU A 40 -15.26 -11.50 1.90
CA GLU A 40 -15.19 -12.09 3.25
C GLU A 40 -14.10 -11.47 4.13
N VAL A 41 -13.09 -10.86 3.51
CA VAL A 41 -11.94 -10.23 4.15
C VAL A 41 -11.86 -8.75 3.76
N PRO A 42 -11.24 -7.89 4.57
CA PRO A 42 -11.05 -6.49 4.18
C PRO A 42 -10.26 -6.38 2.87
N ALA A 43 -10.83 -5.67 1.89
CA ALA A 43 -10.18 -5.46 0.61
C ALA A 43 -10.59 -4.14 -0.05
N TRP A 44 -9.67 -3.58 -0.83
CA TRP A 44 -9.87 -2.33 -1.54
C TRP A 44 -9.18 -2.34 -2.89
N TYR A 45 -9.80 -1.67 -3.87
CA TYR A 45 -9.15 -1.26 -5.09
C TYR A 45 -8.58 0.15 -4.96
N LEU A 46 -7.38 0.36 -5.50
CA LEU A 46 -6.67 1.64 -5.52
C LEU A 46 -6.19 1.94 -6.94
N TRP A 47 -6.51 3.14 -7.43
CA TRP A 47 -5.97 3.69 -8.66
C TRP A 47 -5.04 4.84 -8.31
N LEU A 48 -3.83 4.82 -8.86
CA LEU A 48 -2.83 5.85 -8.61
C LEU A 48 -2.80 6.85 -9.77
N HIS A 49 -2.31 8.06 -9.51
CA HIS A 49 -2.17 9.06 -10.57
C HIS A 49 -1.07 8.73 -11.57
N ASP A 50 0.05 8.18 -11.08
CA ASP A 50 1.26 7.99 -11.87
C ASP A 50 1.51 6.53 -12.27
N VAL A 51 0.60 5.62 -11.91
CA VAL A 51 0.68 4.19 -12.26
C VAL A 51 -0.60 3.77 -12.96
N PRO A 52 -0.52 3.32 -14.23
CA PRO A 52 -1.70 2.89 -14.96
C PRO A 52 -2.20 1.52 -14.48
N GLY A 53 -3.51 1.30 -14.57
CA GLY A 53 -4.17 0.11 -14.03
C GLY A 53 -4.69 0.30 -12.62
N ALA A 54 -5.10 -0.81 -12.00
CA ALA A 54 -5.68 -0.82 -10.66
C ALA A 54 -4.92 -1.79 -9.76
N PHE A 55 -4.76 -1.43 -8.49
CA PHE A 55 -4.28 -2.35 -7.47
C PHE A 55 -5.45 -2.90 -6.67
N MET A 56 -5.34 -4.15 -6.22
CA MET A 56 -6.15 -4.70 -5.14
C MET A 56 -5.27 -4.95 -3.94
N LEU A 57 -5.67 -4.39 -2.79
CA LEU A 57 -5.14 -4.70 -1.48
C LEU A 57 -6.14 -5.64 -0.80
N GLU A 58 -5.79 -6.92 -0.64
CA GLU A 58 -6.66 -7.92 0.00
C GLU A 58 -6.00 -8.45 1.26
N ALA A 59 -6.72 -8.42 2.39
CA ALA A 59 -6.20 -8.95 3.64
C ALA A 59 -6.07 -10.48 3.59
N LEU A 60 -4.89 -10.99 3.95
CA LEU A 60 -4.58 -12.41 3.94
C LEU A 60 -4.67 -13.01 5.35
N HIS A 61 -4.06 -12.34 6.32
CA HIS A 61 -3.97 -12.79 7.70
C HIS A 61 -3.81 -11.60 8.64
N ALA A 62 -4.30 -11.72 9.87
CA ALA A 62 -4.08 -10.75 10.93
C ALA A 62 -3.83 -11.44 12.27
N ASP A 63 -2.96 -10.86 13.08
CA ASP A 63 -2.55 -11.39 14.37
C ASP A 63 -2.18 -10.26 15.35
N LEU A 64 -2.08 -10.61 16.63
CA LEU A 64 -1.53 -9.75 17.67
C LEU A 64 -0.05 -10.06 17.86
N LEU A 65 0.83 -9.17 17.39
CA LEU A 65 2.27 -9.30 17.55
C LEU A 65 2.73 -8.56 18.81
N VAL A 66 3.67 -9.13 19.57
CA VAL A 66 4.31 -8.44 20.70
C VAL A 66 5.80 -8.28 20.40
N HIS A 67 6.28 -7.04 20.43
CA HIS A 67 7.70 -6.71 20.23
C HIS A 67 8.16 -5.75 21.32
N GLU A 68 9.24 -6.10 22.02
CA GLU A 68 9.79 -5.31 23.14
C GLU A 68 8.75 -4.89 24.19
N GLY A 69 7.75 -5.75 24.44
CA GLY A 69 6.67 -5.47 25.40
C GLY A 69 5.54 -4.58 24.88
N VAL A 70 5.62 -4.12 23.63
CA VAL A 70 4.56 -3.38 22.95
C VAL A 70 3.74 -4.33 22.07
N SER A 71 2.41 -4.26 22.17
CA SER A 71 1.48 -5.07 21.38
C SER A 71 1.04 -4.33 20.12
N TYR A 72 1.00 -5.03 18.99
CA TYR A 72 0.65 -4.51 17.67
C TYR A 72 -0.49 -5.31 17.06
N ASP A 73 -1.56 -4.62 16.65
CA ASP A 73 -2.54 -5.17 15.72
C ASP A 73 -1.89 -5.24 14.34
N SER A 74 -1.65 -6.46 13.88
CA SER A 74 -0.87 -6.72 12.68
C SER A 74 -1.72 -7.37 11.61
N ALA A 75 -1.59 -6.95 10.36
CA ALA A 75 -2.19 -7.65 9.22
C ALA A 75 -1.27 -7.67 8.01
N ARG A 76 -1.28 -8.80 7.31
CA ARG A 76 -0.62 -9.01 6.03
C ARG A 76 -1.66 -8.97 4.93
N PHE A 77 -1.31 -8.32 3.83
CA PHE A 77 -2.14 -8.14 2.66
C PHE A 77 -1.40 -8.68 1.43
N THR A 78 -2.15 -9.27 0.51
CA THR A 78 -1.71 -9.54 -0.84
C THR A 78 -2.01 -8.34 -1.72
N LEU A 79 -1.00 -7.91 -2.47
CA LEU A 79 -1.12 -6.89 -3.50
C LEU A 79 -1.24 -7.56 -4.85
N ARG A 80 -2.33 -7.25 -5.57
CA ARG A 80 -2.49 -7.59 -6.97
C ARG A 80 -2.51 -6.33 -7.82
N TRP A 81 -1.92 -6.40 -9.01
CA TRP A 81 -1.98 -5.31 -9.97
C TRP A 81 -2.64 -5.78 -11.26
N PHE A 82 -3.71 -5.11 -11.66
CA PHE A 82 -4.41 -5.36 -12.90
C PHE A 82 -3.93 -4.35 -13.97
N PRO A 83 -3.01 -4.76 -14.85
CA PRO A 83 -2.44 -3.88 -15.87
C PRO A 83 -3.50 -3.41 -16.88
N PRO A 84 -3.33 -2.26 -17.54
CA PRO A 84 -4.04 -1.98 -18.80
C PRO A 84 -3.76 -3.03 -19.89
N LEU A 85 -4.66 -3.18 -20.86
CA LEU A 85 -4.50 -4.15 -21.95
C LEU A 85 -3.32 -3.83 -22.89
N ASP A 86 -2.98 -2.55 -23.03
CA ASP A 86 -1.88 -2.03 -23.83
C ASP A 86 -0.56 -1.92 -23.04
N SER A 87 -0.54 -2.37 -21.78
CA SER A 87 0.65 -2.32 -20.94
C SER A 87 1.72 -3.30 -21.42
N GLY A 88 2.94 -2.81 -21.66
CA GLY A 88 4.10 -3.67 -21.95
C GLY A 88 4.41 -4.68 -20.84
N LEU A 89 4.06 -4.35 -19.59
CA LEU A 89 4.23 -5.23 -18.43
C LEU A 89 3.25 -6.39 -18.39
N LEU A 90 2.20 -6.38 -19.23
CA LEU A 90 1.31 -7.54 -19.36
C LEU A 90 2.10 -8.81 -19.75
N SER A 91 3.24 -8.65 -20.44
CA SER A 91 4.15 -9.74 -20.81
C SER A 91 4.85 -10.44 -19.65
N LEU A 92 4.91 -9.80 -18.46
CA LEU A 92 5.48 -10.40 -17.24
C LEU A 92 4.55 -11.44 -16.59
N PHE A 93 3.27 -11.39 -16.94
CA PHE A 93 2.27 -12.31 -16.42
C PHE A 93 2.21 -13.60 -17.25
N SER A 94 1.76 -14.67 -16.61
CA SER A 94 1.49 -15.96 -17.25
C SER A 94 0.52 -15.83 -18.43
N VAL A 95 0.50 -16.85 -19.29
CA VAL A 95 -0.44 -16.88 -20.43
C VAL A 95 -1.88 -16.83 -19.92
N GLU A 96 -2.16 -17.54 -18.83
CA GLU A 96 -3.45 -17.61 -18.16
C GLU A 96 -3.90 -16.23 -17.66
N GLU A 97 -3.04 -15.49 -16.97
CA GLU A 97 -3.32 -14.12 -16.51
C GLU A 97 -3.57 -13.17 -17.68
N ARG A 98 -2.79 -13.27 -18.76
CA ARG A 98 -3.01 -12.44 -19.95
C ARG A 98 -4.36 -12.73 -20.60
N CYS A 99 -4.73 -14.00 -20.72
CA CYS A 99 -6.04 -14.43 -21.21
C CYS A 99 -7.16 -13.89 -20.30
N LEU A 100 -7.06 -14.09 -18.98
CA LEU A 100 -8.01 -13.57 -18.00
C LEU A 100 -8.15 -12.05 -18.14
N ARG A 101 -7.04 -11.32 -18.26
CA ARG A 101 -7.06 -9.86 -18.33
C ARG A 101 -7.80 -9.34 -19.57
N SER A 102 -7.70 -10.05 -20.69
CA SER A 102 -8.39 -9.73 -21.96
C SER A 102 -9.85 -10.20 -22.02
N SER A 103 -10.33 -10.91 -21.00
CA SER A 103 -11.67 -11.49 -20.98
C SER A 103 -12.74 -10.49 -20.53
N VAL A 104 -13.99 -10.92 -20.63
CA VAL A 104 -15.17 -10.18 -20.14
C VAL A 104 -15.29 -10.15 -18.61
N LEU A 105 -14.33 -10.75 -17.88
CA LEU A 105 -14.34 -10.79 -16.41
C LEU A 105 -13.93 -9.46 -15.76
N PHE A 106 -13.47 -8.49 -16.55
CA PHE A 106 -13.06 -7.16 -16.09
C PHE A 106 -14.05 -6.10 -16.57
N ASP A 107 -14.31 -5.10 -15.73
CA ASP A 107 -15.13 -3.93 -16.07
C ASP A 107 -14.33 -2.83 -16.79
N SER A 108 -15.00 -1.72 -17.10
CA SER A 108 -14.40 -0.55 -17.76
C SER A 108 -13.35 0.18 -16.92
N THR A 109 -13.34 -0.02 -15.61
CA THR A 109 -12.33 0.57 -14.69
C THR A 109 -11.05 -0.27 -14.61
N GLY A 110 -11.05 -1.45 -15.27
CA GLY A 110 -9.92 -2.36 -15.30
C GLY A 110 -9.84 -3.26 -14.08
N THR A 111 -10.90 -3.35 -13.27
CA THR A 111 -10.99 -4.28 -12.14
C THR A 111 -11.89 -5.48 -12.46
N PRO A 112 -11.71 -6.61 -11.78
CA PRO A 112 -12.62 -7.75 -11.88
C PRO A 112 -14.07 -7.37 -11.56
N LEU A 113 -15.02 -7.88 -12.35
CA LEU A 113 -16.44 -7.89 -12.00
C LEU A 113 -16.63 -8.63 -10.67
N TYR A 114 -17.47 -8.06 -9.81
CA TYR A 114 -17.67 -8.57 -8.45
C TYR A 114 -18.07 -10.05 -8.43
N GLU A 115 -19.00 -10.44 -9.29
CA GLU A 115 -19.51 -11.82 -9.39
C GLU A 115 -18.44 -12.82 -9.87
N GLN A 116 -17.37 -12.33 -10.50
CA GLN A 116 -16.30 -13.12 -11.09
C GLN A 116 -14.99 -13.07 -10.29
N LEU A 117 -14.94 -12.25 -9.24
CA LEU A 117 -13.73 -11.97 -8.48
C LEU A 117 -13.10 -13.24 -7.88
N THR A 118 -13.90 -14.23 -7.50
CA THR A 118 -13.41 -15.52 -6.96
C THR A 118 -12.56 -16.31 -7.97
N LEU A 119 -12.80 -16.16 -9.27
CA LEU A 119 -12.01 -16.81 -10.32
C LEU A 119 -10.61 -16.19 -10.45
N ILE A 120 -10.46 -14.92 -10.09
CA ILE A 120 -9.21 -14.15 -10.23
C ILE A 120 -8.41 -14.18 -8.93
N ARG A 121 -9.07 -14.20 -7.76
CA ARG A 121 -8.40 -14.23 -6.44
C ARG A 121 -7.53 -15.47 -6.19
N GLY A 122 -7.68 -16.54 -6.97
CA GLY A 122 -6.96 -17.82 -6.84
C GLY A 122 -5.46 -17.81 -7.19
N GLY A 123 -4.73 -16.73 -6.90
CA GLY A 123 -3.28 -16.63 -7.09
C GLY A 123 -2.84 -15.88 -8.35
N TYR A 124 -3.76 -15.25 -9.07
CA TYR A 124 -3.43 -14.43 -10.24
C TYR A 124 -3.14 -12.98 -9.87
N PHE A 125 -2.32 -12.34 -10.69
CA PHE A 125 -1.93 -10.94 -10.66
C PHE A 125 -1.19 -10.47 -9.40
N GLU A 126 -0.74 -11.40 -8.56
CA GLU A 126 0.01 -11.08 -7.34
C GLU A 126 1.38 -10.50 -7.66
N CYS A 127 1.71 -9.35 -7.07
CA CYS A 127 2.96 -8.64 -7.32
C CYS A 127 3.76 -8.33 -6.05
N ALA A 128 3.12 -8.32 -4.88
CA ALA A 128 3.78 -8.03 -3.60
C ALA A 128 2.91 -8.43 -2.39
N HIS A 129 3.51 -8.33 -1.20
CA HIS A 129 2.79 -8.32 0.05
C HIS A 129 3.04 -7.02 0.82
N LEU A 130 2.03 -6.56 1.53
CA LEU A 130 2.12 -5.44 2.46
C LEU A 130 1.84 -5.96 3.86
N GLU A 131 2.64 -5.56 4.84
CA GLU A 131 2.35 -5.80 6.26
C GLU A 131 2.20 -4.46 6.97
N LEU A 132 1.18 -4.37 7.82
CA LEU A 132 0.87 -3.19 8.62
C LEU A 132 0.78 -3.60 10.07
N HIS A 133 1.47 -2.87 10.93
CA HIS A 133 1.47 -3.09 12.37
C HIS A 133 1.11 -1.77 13.07
N PHE A 134 -0.01 -1.77 13.79
CA PHE A 134 -0.47 -0.63 14.57
C PHE A 134 -0.28 -0.92 16.05
N SER A 135 0.58 -0.16 16.71
CA SER A 135 0.80 -0.31 18.15
C SER A 135 -0.45 0.08 18.94
N ARG A 136 -0.71 -0.66 20.01
CA ARG A 136 -1.81 -0.39 20.96
C ARG A 136 -1.39 0.54 22.10
N GLY A 137 -0.10 0.77 22.29
CA GLY A 137 0.44 1.46 23.48
C GLY A 137 1.07 2.81 23.16
N ASP A 138 1.79 2.90 22.06
CA ASP A 138 2.31 4.13 21.48
C ASP A 138 1.72 4.26 20.07
N ASP A 139 1.52 5.46 19.54
CA ASP A 139 0.90 5.63 18.22
C ASP A 139 1.84 5.22 17.05
N THR A 140 2.69 4.21 17.26
CA THR A 140 3.65 3.70 16.27
C THR A 140 2.91 2.91 15.20
N VAL A 141 3.24 3.20 13.95
CA VAL A 141 2.77 2.41 12.81
C VAL A 141 3.96 1.96 12.00
N ILE A 142 4.04 0.66 11.74
CA ILE A 142 5.06 0.06 10.88
C ILE A 142 4.38 -0.38 9.59
N MET A 143 4.96 -0.01 8.45
CA MET A 143 4.54 -0.47 7.14
C MET A 143 5.71 -1.18 6.45
N LEU A 144 5.47 -2.39 5.97
CA LEU A 144 6.47 -3.20 5.28
C LEU A 144 5.94 -3.60 3.91
N LEU A 145 6.71 -3.36 2.86
CA LEU A 145 6.44 -3.86 1.51
C LEU A 145 7.47 -4.95 1.17
N SER A 146 6.99 -6.16 0.89
CA SER A 146 7.80 -7.24 0.36
C SER A 146 7.45 -7.46 -1.11
N THR A 147 8.39 -7.24 -2.02
CA THR A 147 8.24 -7.62 -3.42
C THR A 147 8.93 -8.96 -3.65
N SER A 148 8.23 -9.89 -4.29
CA SER A 148 8.81 -11.15 -4.74
C SER A 148 9.59 -10.89 -6.02
N ARG A 149 10.93 -10.96 -5.94
CA ARG A 149 11.96 -10.94 -7.01
C ARG A 149 12.81 -9.67 -7.09
N GLY A 150 14.12 -9.91 -7.06
CA GLY A 150 15.14 -9.05 -7.63
C GLY A 150 15.77 -9.72 -8.85
N SER A 151 15.06 -9.83 -9.98
CA SER A 151 15.75 -10.14 -11.23
C SER A 151 16.34 -8.89 -11.86
N THR A 152 17.29 -9.12 -12.75
CA THR A 152 18.03 -8.08 -13.49
C THR A 152 17.30 -7.60 -14.74
N LEU A 153 16.07 -8.09 -14.99
CA LEU A 153 15.29 -7.69 -16.15
C LEU A 153 14.68 -6.29 -15.95
N PRO A 154 14.79 -5.38 -16.94
CA PRO A 154 14.26 -4.02 -16.84
C PRO A 154 12.77 -3.96 -16.48
N ASP A 155 11.97 -4.87 -17.03
CA ASP A 155 10.52 -4.88 -16.84
C ASP A 155 10.12 -5.28 -15.40
N GLU A 156 10.88 -6.16 -14.74
CA GLU A 156 10.64 -6.50 -13.32
C GLU A 156 10.96 -5.31 -12.40
N THR A 157 11.93 -4.47 -12.78
CA THR A 157 12.24 -3.23 -12.06
C THR A 157 11.03 -2.28 -12.09
N LEU A 158 10.34 -2.18 -13.23
CA LEU A 158 9.16 -1.32 -13.33
C LEU A 158 7.98 -1.83 -12.49
N MET A 159 7.78 -3.15 -12.35
CA MET A 159 6.79 -3.71 -11.42
C MET A 159 7.12 -3.36 -9.96
N GLU A 160 8.40 -3.45 -9.57
CA GLU A 160 8.86 -3.02 -8.24
C GLU A 160 8.58 -1.53 -8.02
N GLU A 161 8.82 -0.68 -9.03
CA GLU A 161 8.51 0.75 -8.98
C GLU A 161 7.00 1.00 -8.79
N TYR A 162 6.13 0.23 -9.45
CA TYR A 162 4.69 0.32 -9.32
C TYR A 162 4.21 -0.07 -7.91
N CYS A 163 4.73 -1.18 -7.36
CA CYS A 163 4.46 -1.59 -5.98
C CYS A 163 4.97 -0.54 -4.97
N THR A 164 6.16 0.02 -5.24
CA THR A 164 6.76 1.10 -4.44
C THR A 164 5.89 2.35 -4.47
N ALA A 165 5.34 2.72 -5.62
CA ALA A 165 4.45 3.88 -5.76
C ALA A 165 3.15 3.70 -4.96
N LEU A 166 2.56 2.50 -4.97
CA LEU A 166 1.42 2.18 -4.11
C LEU A 166 1.78 2.31 -2.63
N PHE A 167 2.90 1.71 -2.21
CA PHE A 167 3.38 1.78 -0.83
C PHE A 167 3.59 3.21 -0.35
N GLN A 168 4.20 4.06 -1.20
CA GLN A 168 4.41 5.47 -0.91
C GLN A 168 3.10 6.27 -0.91
N THR A 169 2.13 5.89 -1.74
CA THR A 169 0.78 6.47 -1.75
C THR A 169 0.06 6.16 -0.45
N LEU A 170 0.07 4.91 0.01
CA LEU A 170 -0.52 4.51 1.29
C LEU A 170 0.10 5.28 2.46
N ALA A 171 1.42 5.46 2.45
CA ALA A 171 2.12 6.28 3.45
C ALA A 171 1.72 7.77 3.37
N GLY A 172 1.53 8.32 2.17
CA GLY A 172 1.04 9.69 1.99
C GLY A 172 -0.40 9.88 2.47
N MET A 173 -1.27 8.93 2.15
CA MET A 173 -2.64 8.88 2.65
C MET A 173 -2.69 8.83 4.18
N TYR A 174 -1.84 7.99 4.80
CA TYR A 174 -1.72 7.92 6.25
C TYR A 174 -1.11 9.18 6.85
N SER A 175 -0.16 9.81 6.15
CA SER A 175 0.42 11.08 6.59
C SER A 175 -0.62 12.19 6.69
N LEU A 176 -1.49 12.27 5.68
CA LEU A 176 -2.63 13.19 5.67
C LEU A 176 -3.61 12.89 6.81
N TYR A 177 -3.93 11.62 7.05
CA TYR A 177 -4.87 11.18 8.08
C TYR A 177 -4.33 11.40 9.49
N ALA A 178 -3.13 10.93 9.78
CA ALA A 178 -2.51 10.94 11.10
C ALA A 178 -1.78 12.25 11.44
N LYS A 179 -1.66 13.17 10.47
CA LYS A 179 -0.86 14.42 10.60
C LYS A 179 0.59 14.17 11.00
N ARG A 180 1.18 13.13 10.40
CA ARG A 180 2.55 12.68 10.70
C ARG A 180 3.27 12.32 9.42
N VAL A 181 4.59 12.35 9.45
CA VAL A 181 5.44 11.97 8.31
C VAL A 181 6.12 10.66 8.69
N PRO A 182 6.20 9.66 7.81
CA PRO A 182 6.94 8.45 8.12
C PRO A 182 8.45 8.76 8.15
N GLU A 183 9.15 8.15 9.09
CA GLU A 183 10.59 7.95 9.00
C GLU A 183 10.88 6.81 8.02
N SER A 184 11.73 7.09 7.02
CA SER A 184 12.25 6.05 6.15
C SER A 184 13.32 5.24 6.86
N CYS A 185 13.09 3.94 6.99
CA CYS A 185 13.98 3.07 7.77
C CYS A 185 14.84 2.16 6.90
N GLY A 186 14.53 2.01 5.61
CA GLY A 186 15.45 1.45 4.63
C GLY A 186 14.92 0.27 3.82
N ARG A 187 15.82 -0.28 3.01
CA ARG A 187 15.66 -1.54 2.27
C ARG A 187 16.44 -2.64 2.98
N PHE A 188 15.83 -3.80 3.07
CA PHE A 188 16.47 -5.01 3.56
C PHE A 188 16.43 -6.08 2.47
N ARG A 189 17.58 -6.71 2.22
CA ARG A 189 17.70 -7.91 1.38
C ARG A 189 18.07 -9.06 2.30
N GLY A 190 17.10 -9.92 2.61
CA GLY A 190 17.33 -11.08 3.48
C GLY A 190 18.31 -12.07 2.86
N GLY A 191 19.24 -12.61 3.66
CA GLY A 191 20.38 -13.42 3.21
C GLY A 191 20.09 -14.78 2.57
N ALA A 192 18.83 -15.12 2.29
CA ALA A 192 18.47 -16.38 1.62
C ALA A 192 17.30 -16.27 0.63
N GLY A 193 16.69 -15.08 0.48
CA GLY A 193 15.52 -14.88 -0.38
C GLY A 193 15.68 -13.63 -1.24
N ASN A 194 15.39 -13.74 -2.53
CA ASN A 194 15.40 -12.62 -3.50
C ASN A 194 14.27 -11.59 -3.26
N ALA A 195 13.76 -11.46 -2.03
CA ALA A 195 12.70 -10.52 -1.70
C ALA A 195 13.32 -9.18 -1.29
N ALA A 196 12.91 -8.11 -1.95
CA ALA A 196 13.24 -6.76 -1.49
C ALA A 196 12.18 -6.34 -0.47
N LEU A 197 12.63 -6.04 0.75
CA LEU A 197 11.79 -5.51 1.81
C LEU A 197 12.01 -4.00 1.90
N GLN A 198 10.95 -3.20 1.84
CA GLN A 198 10.97 -1.77 2.12
C GLN A 198 10.22 -1.50 3.43
N ALA A 199 10.77 -0.64 4.28
CA ALA A 199 10.22 -0.34 5.58
C ALA A 199 10.02 1.16 5.81
N LEU A 200 8.81 1.52 6.25
CA LEU A 200 8.46 2.84 6.77
C LEU A 200 7.93 2.67 8.20
N VAL A 201 8.24 3.65 9.05
CA VAL A 201 7.64 3.72 10.39
C VAL A 201 7.13 5.13 10.64
N PHE A 202 6.02 5.27 11.34
CA PHE A 202 5.57 6.54 11.89
C PHE A 202 5.89 6.51 13.38
N PHE A 203 6.96 7.18 13.78
CA PHE A 203 7.53 7.08 15.13
C PHE A 203 7.83 8.46 15.73
N GLY A 204 7.31 8.73 16.93
CA GLY A 204 7.47 10.05 17.57
C GLY A 204 8.90 10.44 18.00
N GLY A 205 9.88 9.55 17.84
CA GLY A 205 11.26 9.75 18.32
C GLY A 205 12.27 10.25 17.29
N GLY A 206 11.87 10.48 16.04
CA GLY A 206 12.74 10.95 14.96
C GLY A 206 13.57 9.86 14.27
N GLN A 207 14.24 10.24 13.17
CA GLN A 207 14.82 9.31 12.18
C GLN A 207 15.89 8.36 12.74
N GLU A 208 16.78 8.84 13.61
CA GLU A 208 17.83 7.99 14.19
C GLU A 208 17.24 6.88 15.08
N LYS A 209 16.28 7.25 15.94
CA LYS A 209 15.60 6.27 16.80
C LYS A 209 14.72 5.32 16.00
N ALA A 210 14.04 5.82 14.98
CA ALA A 210 13.27 5.00 14.05
C ALA A 210 14.14 3.94 13.35
N GLY A 211 15.33 4.30 12.89
CA GLY A 211 16.28 3.34 12.29
C GLY A 211 16.85 2.32 13.29
N GLY A 212 17.07 2.71 14.55
CA GLY A 212 17.41 1.77 15.62
C GLY A 212 16.29 0.79 15.91
N PHE A 213 15.06 1.31 16.09
CA PHE A 213 13.85 0.53 16.29
C PHE A 213 13.61 -0.47 15.17
N MET A 214 13.65 -0.04 13.89
CA MET A 214 13.38 -0.94 12.77
C MET A 214 14.44 -2.02 12.59
N ARG A 215 15.70 -1.77 12.94
CA ARG A 215 16.74 -2.81 12.97
C ARG A 215 16.44 -3.87 14.03
N ALA A 216 16.04 -3.45 15.23
CA ALA A 216 15.61 -4.37 16.30
C ALA A 216 14.35 -5.16 15.89
N TYR A 217 13.35 -4.47 15.33
CA TYR A 217 12.10 -5.05 14.86
C TYR A 217 12.29 -6.11 13.78
N LEU A 218 13.11 -5.81 12.77
CA LEU A 218 13.37 -6.72 11.66
C LEU A 218 14.44 -7.78 11.96
N GLY A 219 15.11 -7.70 13.11
CA GLY A 219 16.29 -8.52 13.41
C GLY A 219 17.42 -8.31 12.41
N ALA A 220 17.51 -7.12 11.82
CA ALA A 220 18.45 -6.79 10.75
C ALA A 220 19.62 -5.97 11.29
N GLU A 221 20.85 -6.44 11.09
CA GLU A 221 22.05 -5.70 11.50
C GLU A 221 22.19 -4.38 10.72
N CYS A 222 21.76 -4.39 9.45
CA CYS A 222 21.84 -3.26 8.53
C CYS A 222 20.53 -3.09 7.75
N LEU A 223 20.08 -1.84 7.64
CA LEU A 223 19.06 -1.41 6.68
C LEU A 223 19.74 -0.46 5.70
N GLU A 224 19.69 -0.78 4.41
CA GLU A 224 20.21 0.13 3.38
C GLU A 224 19.32 1.37 3.33
N PRO A 225 19.88 2.59 3.26
CA PRO A 225 19.06 3.79 3.14
C PRO A 225 18.16 3.70 1.90
N PHE A 226 16.85 3.69 2.12
CA PHE A 226 15.89 3.76 1.02
C PHE A 226 15.65 5.23 0.68
N ARG A 227 16.22 5.70 -0.42
CA ARG A 227 15.98 7.07 -0.88
C ARG A 227 14.70 7.10 -1.69
N HIS A 228 13.66 7.68 -1.10
CA HIS A 228 12.47 8.05 -1.84
C HIS A 228 12.81 9.14 -2.87
N ARG A 229 11.95 9.30 -3.88
CA ARG A 229 12.04 10.49 -4.73
C ARG A 229 11.81 11.72 -3.83
N PRO A 230 12.67 12.74 -3.82
CA PRO A 230 12.52 13.89 -2.92
C PRO A 230 11.14 14.58 -2.98
N ALA A 231 10.49 14.53 -4.15
CA ALA A 231 9.13 15.02 -4.33
C ALA A 231 8.10 14.27 -3.45
N VAL A 232 8.27 12.97 -3.26
CA VAL A 232 7.37 12.12 -2.45
C VAL A 232 7.48 12.47 -0.97
N GLU A 233 8.70 12.56 -0.42
CA GLU A 233 8.90 13.00 0.98
C GLU A 233 8.38 14.42 1.20
N GLY A 234 8.61 15.30 0.21
CA GLY A 234 8.05 16.65 0.21
C GLY A 234 6.52 16.66 0.19
N ASN A 235 5.88 15.71 -0.48
CA ASN A 235 4.42 15.54 -0.44
C ASN A 235 3.96 15.07 0.94
N TRP A 236 4.60 14.06 1.54
CA TRP A 236 4.22 13.57 2.88
C TRP A 236 4.26 14.67 3.94
N ARG A 237 5.33 15.49 3.94
CA ARG A 237 5.43 16.64 4.85
C ARG A 237 4.32 17.66 4.63
N ARG A 238 3.99 17.96 3.38
CA ARG A 238 2.89 18.89 3.06
C ARG A 238 1.54 18.32 3.49
N LEU A 239 1.27 17.05 3.20
CA LEU A 239 0.05 16.35 3.58
C LEU A 239 -0.14 16.32 5.10
N ALA A 240 0.92 16.07 5.86
CA ALA A 240 0.89 16.05 7.32
C ALA A 240 0.54 17.41 7.94
N LEU A 241 0.76 18.53 7.22
CA LEU A 241 0.46 19.89 7.67
C LEU A 241 -0.94 20.37 7.29
N LEU A 242 -1.66 19.66 6.41
CA LEU A 242 -3.00 20.07 5.99
C LEU A 242 -4.00 19.88 7.14
N GLY A 243 -4.91 20.82 7.36
CA GLY A 243 -5.99 20.71 8.36
C GLY A 243 -7.22 19.95 7.84
N PRO A 244 -8.21 19.66 8.71
CA PRO A 244 -9.50 19.10 8.30
C PRO A 244 -10.29 19.98 7.33
N GLU A 245 -10.07 21.31 7.32
CA GLU A 245 -10.76 22.22 6.39
C GLU A 245 -10.41 21.95 4.92
N ALA A 246 -9.32 21.23 4.68
CA ALA A 246 -8.90 20.81 3.35
C ALA A 246 -9.80 19.69 2.75
N MET A 247 -10.79 19.21 3.52
CA MET A 247 -11.63 18.05 3.20
C MET A 247 -13.06 18.45 2.77
N ASP A 248 -13.32 19.74 2.57
CA ASP A 248 -14.63 20.29 2.18
C ASP A 248 -14.93 20.12 0.68
N SER A 249 -14.50 19.02 0.06
CA SER A 249 -14.88 18.75 -1.33
C SER A 249 -16.38 18.41 -1.40
N SER A 250 -17.08 19.01 -2.36
CA SER A 250 -18.54 18.91 -2.51
C SER A 250 -19.06 17.53 -2.94
N GLY A 251 -18.22 16.49 -2.92
CA GLY A 251 -18.62 15.13 -3.30
C GLY A 251 -17.54 14.09 -2.96
N CYS A 252 -17.97 12.90 -2.54
CA CYS A 252 -17.06 11.78 -2.31
C CYS A 252 -16.44 11.34 -3.66
N GLY A 253 -15.12 11.36 -3.75
CA GLY A 253 -14.38 10.93 -4.95
C GLY A 253 -14.56 9.43 -5.29
N CYS A 254 -15.29 8.71 -4.44
CA CYS A 254 -15.64 7.30 -4.52
C CYS A 254 -16.90 7.00 -5.36
N CYS A 255 -17.79 7.98 -5.58
CA CYS A 255 -19.14 7.70 -6.10
C CYS A 255 -19.56 8.49 -7.36
N CYS A 256 -18.68 9.33 -7.92
CA CYS A 256 -19.05 10.25 -9.00
C CYS A 256 -18.28 9.97 -10.30
N GLY A 257 -18.72 8.93 -11.01
CA GLY A 257 -18.69 8.78 -12.48
C GLY A 257 -17.44 9.18 -13.26
N HIS A 258 -16.74 8.18 -13.78
CA HIS A 258 -16.32 8.21 -15.19
C HIS A 258 -17.37 7.50 -16.04
#